data_AF-A0A9N7Z485-F1
#
_entry.id   AF-A0A9N7Z485-F1
#
_cell.length_a   1.000
_cell.length_b   1.000
_cell.length_c   1.000
_cell.angle_alpha   90.00
_cell.angle_beta   90.00
_cell.angle_gamma   90.00
#
_symmetry.space_group_name_H-M   'P 1'
#
loop_
_entity.id
_entity.type
_entity.pdbx_description
1 polymer ?
#
loop_
_entity_poly.entity_id
_entity_poly.type
_entity_poly.pdbx_seq_one_letter_code
_entity_poly.pdbx_strand_id
1 'polypeptide(L)'
;MSMYQNGEVDPAVKALEARQDEIMRKLYELKAAVEGLAKTVTTPDADLDLTVSSSLSSQTLSSAAFQGTTDLDSLLGKDHGALRDIVINANPAQPPLTLLVLHSLLCKRYRVLSTVHVHSSVADVPSQLLSCLGPRHEDSYARHLFQLGFTLIWKDVPKLQMKFSIQNMCPIEGEANVARFLFKLLAAYPSDPALATMVDSWVDTAFFQLAEGSAKEQAAVLRALNSALGRNPWLAGPEFSLADVACYCCVLQCGSASSAPY
;
A
#
# COMPACT_ATOMS: atom_id res chain seq x y z
N MET A 1 47.01 -27.23 -56.15
CA MET A 1 46.59 -28.49 -55.51
C MET A 1 46.71 -28.27 -54.00
N SER A 2 45.62 -27.93 -53.29
CA SER A 2 44.70 -28.85 -52.56
C SER A 2 45.43 -29.59 -51.42
N MET A 3 45.05 -29.63 -50.14
CA MET A 3 43.80 -29.34 -49.40
C MET A 3 44.11 -28.94 -47.94
N TYR A 4 43.13 -28.29 -47.31
CA TYR A 4 43.02 -28.01 -45.86
C TYR A 4 42.83 -29.28 -45.01
N GLN A 5 43.43 -29.35 -43.80
CA GLN A 5 43.08 -30.18 -42.62
C GLN A 5 44.13 -29.89 -41.52
N ASN A 6 43.89 -29.62 -40.23
CA ASN A 6 42.81 -29.95 -39.31
C ASN A 6 42.65 -28.79 -38.29
N GLY A 7 41.44 -28.24 -38.16
CA GLY A 7 41.06 -27.35 -37.05
C GLY A 7 40.40 -28.17 -35.95
N GLU A 8 41.18 -28.61 -34.97
CA GLU A 8 40.64 -29.34 -33.81
C GLU A 8 40.14 -28.31 -32.77
N VAL A 9 38.82 -28.21 -32.64
CA VAL A 9 38.17 -27.25 -31.72
C VAL A 9 38.44 -27.65 -30.27
N ASP A 10 38.97 -26.71 -29.49
CA ASP A 10 39.33 -26.85 -28.07
C ASP A 10 38.17 -27.50 -27.27
N PRO A 11 38.43 -28.56 -26.47
CA PRO A 11 37.43 -29.25 -25.68
C PRO A 11 36.66 -28.32 -24.71
N ALA A 12 37.26 -27.22 -24.26
CA ALA A 12 36.57 -26.23 -23.43
C ALA A 12 35.51 -25.46 -24.23
N VAL A 13 35.76 -25.20 -25.51
CA VAL A 13 34.81 -24.54 -26.42
C VAL A 13 33.63 -25.46 -26.73
N LYS A 14 33.89 -26.76 -26.95
CA LYS A 14 32.82 -27.76 -27.12
C LYS A 14 31.93 -27.92 -25.89
N ALA A 15 32.53 -27.89 -24.69
CA ALA A 15 31.78 -27.95 -23.44
C ALA A 15 30.90 -26.70 -23.24
N LEU A 16 31.38 -25.53 -23.67
CA LEU A 16 30.62 -24.29 -23.63
C LEU A 16 29.46 -24.29 -24.62
N GLU A 17 29.69 -24.77 -25.85
CA GLU A 17 28.67 -24.94 -26.89
C GLU A 17 27.55 -25.88 -26.42
N ALA A 18 27.91 -27.05 -25.87
CA ALA A 18 26.93 -27.99 -25.32
C ALA A 18 26.10 -27.39 -24.17
N ARG A 19 26.72 -26.52 -23.33
CA ARG A 19 26.00 -25.81 -22.27
C ARG A 19 25.06 -24.75 -22.83
N GLN A 20 25.46 -24.04 -23.89
CA GLN A 20 24.62 -23.04 -24.54
C GLN A 20 23.40 -23.70 -25.20
N ASP A 21 23.59 -24.84 -25.87
CA ASP A 21 22.49 -25.61 -26.47
C ASP A 21 21.49 -26.11 -25.42
N GLU A 22 21.99 -26.58 -24.27
CA GLU A 22 21.14 -27.00 -23.15
C GLU A 22 20.31 -25.84 -22.59
N ILE A 23 20.92 -24.65 -22.46
CA ILE A 23 20.24 -23.45 -21.98
C ILE A 23 19.17 -23.01 -23.00
N MET A 24 19.51 -23.00 -24.29
CA MET A 24 18.57 -22.64 -25.36
C MET A 24 17.36 -23.58 -25.38
N ARG A 25 17.59 -24.89 -25.25
CA ARG A 25 16.51 -25.89 -25.15
C ARG A 25 15.58 -25.60 -23.97
N LYS A 26 16.14 -25.36 -22.78
CA LYS A 26 15.34 -25.02 -21.58
C LYS A 26 14.54 -23.73 -21.75
N LEU A 27 15.10 -22.73 -22.44
CA LEU A 27 14.39 -21.49 -22.74
C LEU A 27 13.23 -21.71 -23.71
N TYR A 28 13.38 -22.56 -24.73
CA TYR A 28 12.30 -22.91 -25.64
C TYR A 28 11.17 -23.68 -24.94
N GLU A 29 11.51 -24.65 -24.08
CA GLU A 29 10.54 -25.37 -23.26
C GLU A 29 9.77 -24.43 -22.32
N LEU A 30 10.48 -23.52 -21.65
CA LEU A 30 9.86 -22.52 -20.77
C LEU A 30 8.94 -21.58 -21.54
N LYS A 31 9.36 -21.12 -22.72
CA LYS A 31 8.52 -20.29 -23.60
C LYS A 31 7.24 -21.03 -24.00
N ALA A 32 7.35 -22.30 -24.39
CA ALA A 32 6.19 -23.11 -24.76
C ALA A 32 5.22 -23.32 -23.57
N ALA A 33 5.74 -23.51 -22.35
CA ALA A 33 4.93 -23.63 -21.15
C ALA A 33 4.20 -22.31 -20.82
N VAL A 34 4.87 -21.17 -20.95
CA VAL A 34 4.28 -19.84 -20.73
C VAL A 34 3.21 -19.52 -21.77
N GLU A 35 3.46 -19.81 -23.05
CA GLU A 35 2.47 -19.63 -24.13
C GLU A 35 1.27 -20.58 -23.96
N GLY A 36 1.51 -21.81 -23.50
CA GLY A 36 0.45 -22.76 -23.16
C GLY A 36 -0.45 -22.22 -22.07
N LEU A 37 0.14 -21.71 -20.98
CA LEU A 37 -0.59 -21.13 -19.84
C LEU A 37 -1.35 -19.86 -20.22
N ALA A 38 -0.76 -18.99 -21.05
CA ALA A 38 -1.41 -17.77 -21.51
C ALA A 38 -2.69 -18.07 -22.31
N LYS A 39 -2.69 -19.15 -23.11
CA LYS A 39 -3.88 -19.60 -23.86
C LYS A 39 -4.97 -20.15 -22.95
N THR A 40 -4.64 -20.82 -21.86
CA THR A 40 -5.62 -21.30 -20.87
C THR A 40 -6.22 -20.17 -20.03
N VAL A 41 -5.52 -19.06 -19.86
CA VAL A 41 -6.03 -17.87 -19.13
C VAL A 41 -6.90 -16.98 -20.02
N THR A 42 -6.85 -17.12 -21.35
CA THR A 42 -7.60 -16.29 -22.30
C THR A 42 -8.82 -16.98 -22.94
N THR A 43 -9.22 -18.17 -22.50
CA THR A 43 -10.52 -18.74 -22.90
C THR A 43 -11.65 -18.09 -22.10
N PRO A 44 -12.59 -17.37 -22.73
CA PRO A 44 -13.76 -16.82 -22.06
C PRO A 44 -14.79 -17.94 -21.94
N ASP A 45 -14.87 -18.58 -20.78
CA ASP A 45 -16.06 -19.37 -20.47
C ASP A 45 -17.18 -18.41 -20.09
N ALA A 46 -18.19 -18.45 -20.96
CA ALA A 46 -19.48 -17.80 -20.79
C ALA A 46 -20.27 -18.45 -19.64
N ASP A 47 -21.22 -17.66 -19.13
CA ASP A 47 -22.25 -17.96 -18.13
C ASP A 47 -21.79 -18.03 -16.66
N LEU A 48 -21.92 -16.88 -15.98
CA LEU A 48 -22.43 -16.89 -14.61
C LEU A 48 -23.34 -15.69 -14.35
N ASP A 49 -24.55 -16.02 -13.90
CA ASP A 49 -25.77 -15.22 -13.79
C ASP A 49 -25.62 -13.78 -13.26
N LEU A 50 -26.17 -12.85 -14.05
CA LEU A 50 -26.48 -11.48 -13.68
C LEU A 50 -27.83 -11.43 -12.94
N THR A 51 -27.91 -11.94 -11.72
CA THR A 51 -28.98 -11.52 -10.79
C THR A 51 -28.52 -11.77 -9.37
N VAL A 52 -28.31 -10.69 -8.61
CA VAL A 52 -28.62 -10.55 -7.16
C VAL A 52 -28.00 -9.22 -6.66
N SER A 53 -28.89 -8.36 -6.16
CA SER A 53 -28.63 -7.24 -5.25
C SER A 53 -28.30 -5.86 -5.83
N SER A 54 -29.16 -5.38 -6.72
CA SER A 54 -29.62 -3.99 -6.67
C SER A 54 -30.61 -3.80 -5.51
N SER A 55 -30.11 -3.65 -4.28
CA SER A 55 -30.88 -3.09 -3.16
C SER A 55 -30.01 -2.90 -1.92
N LEU A 56 -29.40 -1.71 -1.79
CA LEU A 56 -29.09 -1.06 -0.50
C LEU A 56 -28.65 0.39 -0.80
N SER A 57 -29.61 1.19 -1.27
CA SER A 57 -29.53 2.64 -1.14
C SER A 57 -29.71 2.99 0.33
N SER A 58 -28.61 3.10 1.05
CA SER A 58 -28.55 3.87 2.30
C SER A 58 -27.68 5.09 2.04
N GLN A 59 -28.29 6.26 2.18
CA GLN A 59 -27.67 7.56 2.00
C GLN A 59 -26.42 7.67 2.91
N THR A 60 -25.24 7.79 2.32
CA THR A 60 -24.02 8.17 3.05
C THR A 60 -23.26 9.24 2.29
N LEU A 61 -23.13 10.41 2.93
CA LEU A 61 -22.26 11.52 2.56
C LEU A 61 -20.79 11.05 2.49
N SER A 62 -20.30 10.50 1.37
CA SER A 62 -18.83 10.36 1.17
C SER A 62 -18.35 10.06 -0.25
N SER A 63 -19.19 10.09 -1.29
CA SER A 63 -18.73 9.75 -2.65
C SER A 63 -18.07 10.91 -3.41
N ALA A 64 -18.10 12.14 -2.89
CA ALA A 64 -17.61 13.31 -3.62
C ALA A 64 -16.08 13.54 -3.46
N ALA A 65 -15.49 13.21 -2.31
CA ALA A 65 -14.11 13.58 -2.00
C ALA A 65 -13.04 12.77 -2.77
N PHE A 66 -13.41 11.66 -3.42
CA PHE A 66 -12.49 10.75 -4.11
C PHE A 66 -12.79 10.60 -5.60
N GLN A 67 -13.49 11.56 -6.21
CA GLN A 67 -13.99 11.50 -7.61
C GLN A 67 -12.89 11.48 -8.69
N GLY A 68 -11.61 11.61 -8.34
CA GLY A 68 -10.51 11.32 -9.24
C GLY A 68 -10.24 9.82 -9.30
N THR A 69 -10.60 9.15 -10.40
CA THR A 69 -10.22 7.75 -10.64
C THR A 69 -8.72 7.68 -10.96
N THR A 70 -7.85 7.75 -9.95
CA THR A 70 -6.50 7.21 -10.07
C THR A 70 -6.63 5.70 -10.27
N ASP A 71 -6.50 5.28 -11.51
CA ASP A 71 -6.40 3.88 -11.88
C ASP A 71 -5.10 3.32 -11.29
N LEU A 72 -5.18 2.19 -10.60
CA LEU A 72 -4.03 1.62 -9.90
C LEU A 72 -2.92 1.30 -10.89
N ASP A 73 -3.27 0.80 -12.08
CA ASP A 73 -2.36 0.54 -13.20
C ASP A 73 -1.60 1.80 -13.64
N SER A 74 -2.29 2.95 -13.70
CA SER A 74 -1.64 4.22 -14.04
C SER A 74 -0.64 4.69 -12.97
N LEU A 75 -0.89 4.39 -11.69
CA LEU A 75 -0.08 4.86 -10.57
C LEU A 75 1.14 3.96 -10.29
N LEU A 76 0.95 2.65 -10.33
CA LEU A 76 1.98 1.68 -9.91
C LEU A 76 2.51 0.85 -11.10
N GLY A 77 2.02 1.12 -12.31
CA GLY A 77 2.29 0.31 -13.50
C GLY A 77 1.34 -0.90 -13.59
N LYS A 78 1.36 -1.56 -14.75
CA LYS A 78 0.57 -2.77 -15.02
C LYS A 78 1.17 -3.97 -14.30
N ASP A 79 0.37 -4.68 -13.51
CA ASP A 79 0.81 -5.85 -12.73
C ASP A 79 0.51 -7.21 -13.39
N HIS A 80 -0.07 -7.22 -14.61
CA HIS A 80 -0.45 -8.44 -15.35
C HIS A 80 -1.23 -9.47 -14.50
N GLY A 81 -2.02 -9.01 -13.52
CA GLY A 81 -2.83 -9.87 -12.65
C GLY A 81 -2.13 -10.34 -11.37
N ALA A 82 -0.91 -9.86 -11.06
CA ALA A 82 -0.27 -10.09 -9.78
C ALA A 82 -0.82 -9.13 -8.71
N LEU A 83 -1.22 -9.67 -7.55
CA LEU A 83 -1.71 -8.84 -6.45
C LEU A 83 -0.64 -7.85 -5.97
N ARG A 84 -1.01 -6.57 -5.84
CA ARG A 84 -0.14 -5.53 -5.30
C ARG A 84 -0.12 -5.58 -3.78
N ASP A 85 0.88 -6.27 -3.25
CA ASP A 85 1.03 -6.50 -1.81
C ASP A 85 1.76 -5.34 -1.13
N ILE A 86 1.06 -4.72 -0.17
CA ILE A 86 1.57 -3.77 0.82
C ILE A 86 1.79 -4.53 2.12
N VAL A 87 3.03 -4.56 2.61
CA VAL A 87 3.41 -5.16 3.88
C VAL A 87 3.94 -4.09 4.81
N ILE A 88 3.33 -3.93 5.97
CA ILE A 88 3.67 -2.90 6.96
C ILE A 88 4.07 -3.57 8.26
N ASN A 89 5.24 -3.21 8.79
CA ASN A 89 5.66 -3.56 10.14
C ASN A 89 5.42 -2.36 11.05
N ALA A 90 4.71 -2.56 12.15
CA ALA A 90 4.41 -1.53 13.13
C ALA A 90 4.60 -2.05 14.55
N ASN A 91 5.00 -1.16 15.46
CA ASN A 91 5.16 -1.51 16.86
C ASN A 91 3.80 -1.44 17.58
N PRO A 92 3.32 -2.52 18.22
CA PRO A 92 2.03 -2.49 18.93
C PRO A 92 2.05 -1.58 20.17
N ALA A 93 3.22 -1.19 20.68
CA ALA A 93 3.33 -0.18 21.73
C ALA A 93 2.97 1.24 21.24
N GLN A 94 3.04 1.47 19.92
CA GLN A 94 2.68 2.75 19.29
C GLN A 94 1.83 2.47 18.02
N PRO A 95 0.55 2.09 18.18
CA PRO A 95 -0.30 1.74 17.05
C PRO A 95 -0.53 2.95 16.11
N PRO A 96 -0.25 2.83 14.80
CA PRO A 96 -0.37 3.94 13.85
C PRO A 96 -1.83 4.19 13.46
N LEU A 97 -2.52 5.10 14.14
CA LEU A 97 -3.94 5.39 13.87
C LEU A 97 -4.17 5.89 12.44
N THR A 98 -3.26 6.70 11.90
CA THR A 98 -3.33 7.20 10.52
C THR A 98 -3.39 6.06 9.53
N LEU A 99 -2.62 4.99 9.78
CA LEU A 99 -2.61 3.79 8.94
C LEU A 99 -3.98 3.10 8.93
N LEU A 100 -4.62 2.96 10.09
CA LEU A 100 -5.93 2.30 10.21
C LEU A 100 -7.02 3.11 9.51
N VAL A 101 -6.98 4.44 9.62
CA VAL A 101 -7.91 5.32 8.89
C VAL A 101 -7.70 5.20 7.38
N LEU A 102 -6.45 5.26 6.90
CA LEU A 102 -6.15 5.13 5.47
C LEU A 102 -6.51 3.74 4.93
N HIS A 103 -6.29 2.68 5.69
CA HIS A 103 -6.75 1.34 5.36
C HIS A 103 -8.27 1.30 5.16
N SER A 104 -9.04 1.88 6.09
CA SER A 104 -10.51 1.92 5.97
C SER A 104 -10.97 2.68 4.73
N LEU A 105 -10.25 3.74 4.34
CA LEU A 105 -10.53 4.48 3.10
C LEU A 105 -10.17 3.67 1.86
N LEU A 106 -9.08 2.89 1.90
CA LEU A 106 -8.69 1.98 0.81
C LEU A 106 -9.76 0.90 0.60
N CYS A 107 -10.27 0.32 1.68
CA CYS A 107 -11.35 -0.68 1.62
C CYS A 107 -12.66 -0.12 1.05
N LYS A 108 -12.91 1.19 1.12
CA LYS A 108 -14.08 1.83 0.48
C LYS A 108 -13.91 1.99 -1.03
N ARG A 109 -12.67 1.97 -1.53
CA ARG A 109 -12.35 2.24 -2.94
C ARG A 109 -11.92 0.99 -3.71
N TYR A 110 -11.24 0.07 -3.04
CA TYR A 110 -10.65 -1.12 -3.62
C TYR A 110 -11.10 -2.38 -2.89
N ARG A 111 -11.08 -3.52 -3.60
CA ARG A 111 -11.14 -4.84 -2.95
C ARG A 111 -9.79 -5.13 -2.29
N VAL A 112 -9.71 -4.93 -0.98
CA VAL A 112 -8.46 -5.09 -0.21
C VAL A 112 -8.45 -6.39 0.58
N LEU A 113 -7.50 -7.26 0.30
CA LEU A 113 -7.25 -8.46 1.11
C LEU A 113 -6.42 -8.07 2.33
N SER A 114 -7.06 -8.02 3.50
CA SER A 114 -6.45 -7.52 4.74
C SER A 114 -6.01 -8.67 5.65
N THR A 115 -4.77 -8.63 6.13
CA THR A 115 -4.21 -9.65 7.03
C THR A 115 -3.42 -9.01 8.15
N VAL A 116 -3.54 -9.58 9.35
CA VAL A 116 -2.76 -9.19 10.54
C VAL A 116 -1.93 -10.39 11.00
N HIS A 117 -0.65 -10.15 11.24
CA HIS A 117 0.29 -11.12 11.79
C HIS A 117 1.02 -10.52 13.00
N VAL A 118 1.55 -11.39 13.85
CA VAL A 118 2.42 -11.03 14.97
C VAL A 118 3.79 -11.65 14.73
N HIS A 119 4.83 -10.83 14.76
CA HIS A 119 6.20 -11.27 14.64
C HIS A 119 6.71 -11.74 16.02
N SER A 120 7.62 -12.71 16.03
CA SER A 120 8.17 -13.31 17.26
C SER A 120 8.90 -12.33 18.20
N SER A 121 9.22 -11.13 17.73
CA SER A 121 9.82 -10.08 18.57
C SER A 121 8.82 -9.40 19.51
N VAL A 122 7.52 -9.70 19.40
CA VAL A 122 6.49 -9.25 20.34
C VAL A 122 5.69 -10.47 20.82
N ALA A 123 5.51 -10.59 22.13
CA ALA A 123 4.77 -11.69 22.73
C ALA A 123 3.27 -11.38 22.89
N ASP A 124 2.94 -10.23 23.48
CA ASP A 124 1.58 -9.89 23.87
C ASP A 124 1.04 -8.69 23.07
N VAL A 125 0.17 -8.98 22.11
CA VAL A 125 -0.53 -7.96 21.31
C VAL A 125 -2.00 -7.92 21.72
N PRO A 126 -2.55 -6.75 22.14
CA PRO A 126 -3.96 -6.62 22.50
C PRO A 126 -4.92 -7.12 21.41
N SER A 127 -6.01 -7.78 21.82
CA SER A 127 -7.01 -8.35 20.90
C SER A 127 -7.61 -7.35 19.90
N GLN A 128 -7.72 -6.08 20.30
CA GLN A 128 -8.19 -4.97 19.48
C GLN A 128 -7.22 -4.70 18.33
N LEU A 129 -5.91 -4.86 18.55
CA LEU A 129 -4.89 -4.71 17.52
C LEU A 129 -4.81 -5.95 16.61
N LEU A 130 -5.15 -7.13 17.13
CA LEU A 130 -5.25 -8.36 16.30
C LEU A 130 -6.43 -8.30 15.32
N SER A 131 -7.48 -7.54 15.65
CA SER A 131 -8.70 -7.39 14.85
C SER A 131 -8.85 -6.00 14.19
N CYS A 132 -7.79 -5.17 14.23
CA CYS A 132 -7.85 -3.77 13.83
C CYS A 132 -8.17 -3.51 12.35
N LEU A 133 -7.98 -4.49 11.47
CA LEU A 133 -8.29 -4.39 10.03
C LEU A 133 -9.68 -4.96 9.69
N GLY A 134 -10.48 -5.31 10.69
CA GLY A 134 -11.80 -5.92 10.51
C GLY A 134 -11.77 -7.43 10.30
N PRO A 135 -12.93 -8.04 10.01
CA PRO A 135 -13.05 -9.48 9.78
C PRO A 135 -12.33 -9.89 8.51
N ARG A 136 -11.87 -11.15 8.45
CA ARG A 136 -11.30 -11.72 7.23
C ARG A 136 -12.39 -11.87 6.18
N HIS A 137 -12.05 -11.60 4.92
CA HIS A 137 -12.93 -11.90 3.79
C HIS A 137 -13.11 -13.42 3.63
N GLU A 138 -14.35 -13.85 3.42
CA GLU A 138 -14.71 -15.25 3.15
C GLU A 138 -13.95 -15.78 1.92
N ASP A 139 -13.81 -14.95 0.88
CA ASP A 139 -13.09 -15.25 -0.36
C ASP A 139 -11.56 -15.11 -0.26
N SER A 140 -10.98 -15.05 0.95
CA SER A 140 -9.54 -14.82 1.14
C SER A 140 -8.63 -15.85 0.44
N TYR A 141 -9.16 -17.02 0.08
CA TYR A 141 -8.49 -18.04 -0.72
C TYR A 141 -8.31 -17.63 -2.20
N ALA A 142 -9.20 -16.79 -2.73
CA ALA A 142 -9.21 -16.35 -4.13
C ALA A 142 -8.50 -14.98 -4.28
N ARG A 143 -7.17 -14.97 -4.07
CA ARG A 143 -6.36 -13.73 -4.08
C ARG A 143 -6.52 -12.87 -5.35
N HIS A 144 -6.78 -13.50 -6.50
CA HIS A 144 -6.98 -12.82 -7.79
C HIS A 144 -8.24 -11.94 -7.84
N LEU A 145 -9.18 -12.09 -6.89
CA LEU A 145 -10.37 -11.25 -6.79
C LEU A 145 -10.11 -9.91 -6.10
N PHE A 146 -8.93 -9.73 -5.51
CA PHE A 146 -8.55 -8.52 -4.79
C PHE A 146 -7.60 -7.67 -5.64
N GLN A 147 -7.67 -6.36 -5.45
CA GLN A 147 -6.84 -5.38 -6.15
C GLN A 147 -5.58 -5.03 -5.35
N LEU A 148 -5.68 -5.08 -4.02
CA LEU A 148 -4.61 -4.78 -3.09
C LEU A 148 -4.52 -5.85 -2.01
N GLY A 149 -3.30 -6.29 -1.70
CA GLY A 149 -3.00 -7.01 -0.47
C GLY A 149 -2.52 -6.02 0.59
N PHE A 150 -3.08 -6.07 1.79
CA PHE A 150 -2.69 -5.20 2.89
C PHE A 150 -2.37 -6.07 4.13
N THR A 151 -1.08 -6.26 4.37
CA THR A 151 -0.56 -7.07 5.47
C THR A 151 0.03 -6.18 6.55
N LEU A 152 -0.56 -6.20 7.73
CA LEU A 152 0.00 -5.58 8.93
C LEU A 152 0.71 -6.63 9.79
N ILE A 153 1.96 -6.37 10.15
CA ILE A 153 2.76 -7.23 11.01
C ILE A 153 3.10 -6.43 12.26
N TRP A 154 2.54 -6.84 13.40
CA TRP A 154 2.95 -6.32 14.70
C TRP A 154 4.34 -6.84 15.01
N LYS A 155 5.31 -5.94 15.07
CA LYS A 155 6.73 -6.25 15.21
C LYS A 155 7.40 -5.17 16.05
N ASP A 156 8.32 -5.57 16.92
CA ASP A 156 9.17 -4.60 17.60
C ASP A 156 10.12 -3.94 16.59
N VAL A 157 9.74 -2.75 16.15
CA VAL A 157 10.50 -1.89 15.23
C VAL A 157 10.53 -0.46 15.81
N PRO A 158 11.64 0.28 15.65
CA PRO A 158 11.78 1.64 16.19
C PRO A 158 10.97 2.68 15.41
N LYS A 159 10.66 2.40 14.13
CA LYS A 159 9.81 3.22 13.26
C LYS A 159 8.94 2.30 12.43
N LEU A 160 7.77 2.80 12.03
CA LEU A 160 6.91 2.10 11.08
C LEU A 160 7.65 1.90 9.75
N GLN A 161 7.57 0.68 9.20
CA GLN A 161 8.23 0.32 7.93
C GLN A 161 7.24 -0.31 6.97
N MET A 162 7.25 0.11 5.72
CA MET A 162 6.45 -0.47 4.65
C MET A 162 7.32 -1.04 3.52
N LYS A 163 6.89 -2.18 2.99
CA LYS A 163 7.38 -2.79 1.75
C LYS A 163 6.22 -2.95 0.78
N PHE A 164 6.48 -2.69 -0.49
CA PHE A 164 5.56 -2.84 -1.60
C PHE A 164 6.20 -3.79 -2.62
N SER A 165 5.48 -4.84 -3.02
CA SER A 165 5.95 -5.82 -4.03
C SER A 165 7.39 -6.30 -3.78
N ILE A 166 7.53 -7.11 -2.73
CA ILE A 166 8.71 -7.47 -1.89
C ILE A 166 10.03 -7.81 -2.63
N GLN A 167 10.05 -7.99 -3.95
CA GLN A 167 11.21 -8.54 -4.65
C GLN A 167 12.42 -7.60 -4.73
N ASN A 168 12.29 -6.25 -4.77
CA ASN A 168 13.45 -5.37 -5.02
C ASN A 168 13.38 -3.92 -4.45
N MET A 169 12.59 -3.61 -3.42
CA MET A 169 12.49 -2.23 -2.90
C MET A 169 13.20 -1.97 -1.57
N CYS A 170 13.75 -0.77 -1.43
CA CYS A 170 14.15 -0.21 -0.14
C CYS A 170 12.90 0.04 0.73
N PRO A 171 12.85 -0.41 1.99
CA PRO A 171 11.73 -0.13 2.88
C PRO A 171 11.45 1.38 3.00
N ILE A 172 10.18 1.77 2.96
CA ILE A 172 9.75 3.13 3.28
C ILE A 172 9.57 3.22 4.79
N GLU A 173 10.28 4.14 5.43
CA GLU A 173 10.25 4.31 6.88
C GLU A 173 9.50 5.58 7.31
N GLY A 174 8.85 5.49 8.47
CA GLY A 174 8.09 6.60 9.08
C GLY A 174 6.63 6.62 8.66
N GLU A 175 5.74 6.87 9.62
CA GLU A 175 4.29 6.89 9.40
C GLU A 175 3.88 7.95 8.38
N ALA A 176 4.49 9.14 8.42
CA ALA A 176 4.23 10.22 7.46
C ALA A 176 4.46 9.78 6.00
N ASN A 177 5.57 9.09 5.71
CA ASN A 177 5.92 8.66 4.36
C ASN A 177 5.01 7.52 3.86
N VAL A 178 4.67 6.59 4.75
CA VAL A 178 3.71 5.53 4.44
C VAL A 178 2.32 6.11 4.21
N ALA A 179 1.90 7.09 5.00
CA ALA A 179 0.62 7.78 4.84
C ALA A 179 0.53 8.51 3.49
N ARG A 180 1.61 9.19 3.06
CA ARG A 180 1.73 9.79 1.73
C ARG A 180 1.56 8.78 0.61
N PHE A 181 2.24 7.64 0.71
CA PHE A 181 2.10 6.57 -0.28
C PHE A 181 0.67 6.05 -0.36
N LEU A 182 0.06 5.69 0.77
CA LEU A 182 -1.31 5.13 0.80
C LEU A 182 -2.35 6.14 0.32
N PHE A 183 -2.23 7.41 0.70
CA PHE A 183 -3.16 8.44 0.26
C PHE A 183 -3.06 8.71 -1.25
N LYS A 184 -1.86 8.58 -1.84
CA LYS A 184 -1.68 8.69 -3.29
C LYS A 184 -2.42 7.59 -4.06
N LEU A 185 -2.72 6.45 -3.41
CA LEU A 185 -3.61 5.44 -3.99
C LEU A 185 -5.09 5.82 -3.91
N LEU A 186 -5.49 6.70 -2.98
CA LEU A 186 -6.88 7.10 -2.75
C LEU A 186 -7.33 8.29 -3.59
N ALA A 187 -6.46 9.26 -3.80
CA ALA A 187 -6.78 10.50 -4.48
C ALA A 187 -5.59 10.98 -5.32
N ALA A 188 -5.90 11.74 -6.38
CA ALA A 188 -4.87 12.47 -7.10
C ALA A 188 -4.24 13.52 -6.18
N TYR A 189 -2.91 13.59 -6.15
CA TYR A 189 -2.22 14.64 -5.43
C TYR A 189 -2.44 15.99 -6.14
N PRO A 190 -2.49 17.12 -5.42
CA PRO A 190 -2.63 18.43 -6.05
C PRO A 190 -1.58 18.64 -7.15
N SER A 191 -2.01 19.08 -8.34
CA SER A 191 -1.10 19.40 -9.45
C SER A 191 -0.37 20.72 -9.23
N ASP A 192 -0.97 21.62 -8.44
CA ASP A 192 -0.33 22.86 -8.01
C ASP A 192 0.78 22.57 -6.98
N PRO A 193 2.06 22.88 -7.28
CA PRO A 193 3.18 22.62 -6.38
C PRO A 193 3.05 23.34 -5.03
N ALA A 194 2.43 24.52 -5.00
CA ALA A 194 2.28 25.29 -3.76
C ALA A 194 1.30 24.58 -2.81
N LEU A 195 0.14 24.19 -3.33
CA LEU A 195 -0.84 23.40 -2.57
C LEU A 195 -0.30 22.03 -2.16
N ALA A 196 0.38 21.32 -3.06
CA ALA A 196 1.05 20.05 -2.77
C ALA A 196 2.03 20.17 -1.57
N THR A 197 2.88 21.20 -1.61
CA THR A 197 3.84 21.48 -0.53
C THR A 197 3.14 21.86 0.77
N MET A 198 2.02 22.59 0.70
CA MET A 198 1.23 22.95 1.87
C MET A 198 0.62 21.71 2.55
N VAL A 199 0.08 20.77 1.78
CA VAL A 199 -0.39 19.48 2.31
C VAL A 199 0.75 18.74 3.01
N ASP A 200 1.91 18.61 2.36
CA ASP A 200 3.06 17.94 2.95
C ASP A 200 3.56 18.62 4.22
N SER A 201 3.57 19.96 4.25
CA SER A 201 3.96 20.73 5.43
C SER A 201 3.03 20.49 6.61
N TRP A 202 1.72 20.35 6.38
CA TRP A 202 0.77 20.00 7.44
C TRP A 202 0.99 18.57 7.94
N VAL A 203 1.27 17.62 7.04
CA VAL A 203 1.59 16.23 7.41
C VAL A 203 2.83 16.20 8.30
N ASP A 204 3.91 16.89 7.92
CA ASP A 204 5.13 16.96 8.74
C ASP A 204 4.86 17.67 10.08
N THR A 205 4.04 18.73 10.08
CA THR A 205 3.62 19.40 11.33
C THR A 205 2.87 18.45 12.26
N ALA A 206 1.98 17.60 11.72
CA ALA A 206 1.24 16.63 12.50
C ALA A 206 2.19 15.60 13.17
N PHE A 207 3.07 14.99 12.39
CA PHE A 207 3.92 13.92 12.93
C PHE A 207 5.07 14.46 13.81
N PHE A 208 5.73 15.55 13.43
CA PHE A 208 6.93 16.02 14.15
C PHE A 208 6.65 17.06 15.23
N GLN A 209 5.59 17.87 15.11
CA GLN A 209 5.30 18.93 16.10
C GLN A 209 4.09 18.63 16.96
N LEU A 210 3.07 17.95 16.42
CA LEU A 210 1.88 17.61 17.21
C LEU A 210 2.09 16.29 17.97
N ALA A 211 2.43 15.21 17.28
CA ALA A 211 2.60 13.89 17.92
C ALA A 211 3.84 13.80 18.82
N GLU A 212 4.97 14.36 18.38
CA GLU A 212 6.25 14.27 19.10
C GLU A 212 6.66 15.57 19.84
N GLY A 213 5.93 16.67 19.63
CA GLY A 213 6.31 17.97 20.17
C GLY A 213 5.90 18.22 21.62
N SER A 214 6.49 19.27 22.21
CA SER A 214 6.16 19.77 23.54
C SER A 214 4.76 20.36 23.62
N ALA A 215 4.20 20.52 24.83
CA ALA A 215 2.90 21.16 25.04
C ALA A 215 2.80 22.56 24.41
N LYS A 216 3.91 23.31 24.33
CA LYS A 216 3.97 24.62 23.68
C LYS A 216 3.83 24.51 22.16
N GLU A 217 4.51 23.53 21.56
CA GLU A 217 4.42 23.24 20.11
C GLU A 217 3.03 22.73 19.76
N GLN A 218 2.50 21.77 20.53
CA GLN A 218 1.14 21.27 20.38
C GLN A 218 0.11 22.41 20.44
N ALA A 219 0.18 23.28 21.44
CA ALA A 219 -0.71 24.45 21.54
C ALA A 219 -0.55 25.43 20.37
N ALA A 220 0.65 25.55 19.80
CA ALA A 220 0.89 26.37 18.61
C ALA A 220 0.26 25.75 17.36
N VAL A 221 0.42 24.44 17.17
CA VAL A 221 -0.22 23.69 16.07
C VAL A 221 -1.74 23.77 16.18
N LEU A 222 -2.33 23.56 17.37
CA LEU A 222 -3.78 23.68 17.57
C LEU A 222 -4.32 25.08 17.22
N ARG A 223 -3.58 26.15 17.55
CA ARG A 223 -3.92 27.52 17.13
C ARG A 223 -3.84 27.69 15.60
N ALA A 224 -2.83 27.09 14.96
CA ALA A 224 -2.70 27.12 13.50
C ALA A 224 -3.85 26.36 12.82
N LEU A 225 -4.23 25.17 13.32
CA LEU A 225 -5.38 24.40 12.84
C LEU A 225 -6.67 25.21 12.91
N ASN A 226 -6.94 25.85 14.07
CA ASN A 226 -8.13 26.69 14.24
C ASN A 226 -8.16 27.88 13.26
N SER A 227 -7.00 28.49 13.00
CA SER A 227 -6.89 29.58 12.01
C SER A 227 -7.17 29.09 10.58
N ALA A 228 -6.64 27.93 10.20
CA ALA A 228 -6.84 27.35 8.88
C ALA A 228 -8.30 26.93 8.65
N LEU A 229 -8.88 26.19 9.59
CA LEU A 229 -10.27 25.71 9.54
C LEU A 229 -11.31 26.83 9.72
N GLY A 230 -10.91 27.96 10.31
CA GLY A 230 -11.76 29.16 10.35
C GLY A 230 -11.90 29.85 8.99
N ARG A 231 -11.02 29.54 8.02
CA ARG A 231 -11.01 30.15 6.68
C ARG A 231 -11.49 29.18 5.59
N ASN A 232 -11.21 27.89 5.78
CA ASN A 232 -11.48 26.84 4.80
C ASN A 232 -12.16 25.65 5.49
N PRO A 233 -12.96 24.86 4.78
CA PRO A 233 -13.56 23.64 5.35
C PRO A 233 -12.52 22.55 5.66
N TRP A 234 -11.35 22.56 5.00
CA TRP A 234 -10.24 21.63 5.22
C TRP A 234 -8.91 22.37 5.37
N LEU A 235 -7.88 21.67 5.87
CA LEU A 235 -6.62 22.29 6.28
C LEU A 235 -5.84 22.95 5.15
N ALA A 236 -5.85 22.33 3.98
CA ALA A 236 -5.13 22.81 2.80
C ALA A 236 -6.03 23.59 1.82
N GLY A 237 -7.32 23.79 2.13
CA GLY A 237 -8.23 24.52 1.24
C GLY A 237 -9.64 23.94 1.22
N PRO A 238 -10.34 24.00 0.06
CA PRO A 238 -11.73 23.58 -0.04
C PRO A 238 -11.94 22.07 -0.12
N GLU A 239 -10.87 21.29 -0.36
CA GLU A 239 -10.92 19.85 -0.57
C GLU A 239 -10.20 19.06 0.53
N PHE A 240 -10.71 17.86 0.80
CA PHE A 240 -10.12 16.92 1.74
C PHE A 240 -8.77 16.40 1.25
N SER A 241 -7.81 16.28 2.16
CA SER A 241 -6.44 15.88 1.85
C SER A 241 -5.82 15.00 2.93
N LEU A 242 -4.60 14.52 2.69
CA LEU A 242 -3.84 13.77 3.68
C LEU A 242 -3.55 14.60 4.95
N ALA A 243 -3.44 15.92 4.82
CA ALA A 243 -3.23 16.81 5.97
C ALA A 243 -4.33 16.63 7.01
N ASP A 244 -5.59 16.53 6.57
CA ASP A 244 -6.75 16.39 7.43
C ASP A 244 -6.72 15.07 8.20
N VAL A 245 -6.39 13.96 7.52
CA VAL A 245 -6.23 12.64 8.14
C VAL A 245 -5.11 12.66 9.18
N ALA A 246 -3.93 13.16 8.80
CA ALA A 246 -2.75 13.17 9.66
C ALA A 246 -2.99 14.01 10.92
N CYS A 247 -3.44 15.27 10.76
CA CYS A 247 -3.73 16.13 11.90
C CYS A 247 -4.83 15.58 12.80
N TYR A 248 -5.93 15.06 12.23
CA TYR A 248 -7.00 14.45 13.02
C TYR A 248 -6.50 13.28 13.87
N CYS A 249 -5.75 12.35 13.27
CA CYS A 249 -5.22 11.18 13.98
C CYS A 249 -4.25 11.59 15.09
N CYS A 250 -3.33 12.51 14.80
CA CYS A 250 -2.39 13.01 15.80
C CYS A 250 -3.11 13.75 16.94
N VAL A 251 -4.12 14.59 16.66
CA VAL A 251 -4.93 15.23 17.72
C VAL A 251 -5.56 14.18 18.65
N LEU A 252 -6.16 13.12 18.09
CA LEU A 252 -6.79 12.07 18.91
C LEU A 252 -5.77 11.31 19.77
N GLN A 253 -4.61 10.99 19.21
CA GLN A 253 -3.56 10.29 19.94
C GLN A 253 -2.95 11.16 21.05
N CYS A 254 -2.73 12.46 20.79
CA CYS A 254 -2.25 13.41 21.81
C CYS A 254 -3.29 13.66 22.91
N GLY A 255 -4.58 13.75 22.57
CA GLY A 255 -5.65 13.97 23.55
C GLY A 255 -5.90 12.77 24.47
N SER A 256 -5.66 11.56 23.97
CA SER A 256 -5.81 10.32 24.75
C SER A 256 -4.71 10.17 25.81
N ALA A 257 -3.54 10.77 25.61
CA ALA A 257 -2.46 10.78 26.61
C ALA A 257 -2.78 11.63 27.86
N SER A 258 -3.79 12.50 27.80
CA SER A 258 -4.23 13.34 28.94
C SER A 258 -5.41 12.78 29.73
N SER A 259 -5.92 11.58 29.39
CA SER A 259 -7.10 10.99 30.03
C SER A 259 -6.92 9.52 30.42
N ALA A 260 -5.75 9.16 30.92
CA ALA A 260 -5.59 7.95 31.74
C ALA A 260 -5.45 8.33 33.22
N PRO A 261 -6.55 8.46 33.98
CA PRO A 261 -6.50 8.11 35.39
C PRO A 261 -6.36 6.59 35.50
N TYR A 262 -5.59 6.17 36.52
CA TYR A 262 -5.33 4.81 37.00
C TYR A 262 -6.38 3.73 36.70
#